data_AF-A0A535FGJ7-F1
#
_entry.id   AF-A0A535FGJ7-F1
#
_cell.length_a   1.000
_cell.length_b   1.000
_cell.length_c   1.000
_cell.angle_alpha   90.00
_cell.angle_beta   90.00
_cell.angle_gamma   90.00
#
_symmetry.space_group_name_H-M   'P 1'
#
loop_
_entity.id
_entity.type
_entity.pdbx_description
1 polymer ?
#
loop_
_entity_poly.entity_id
_entity_poly.type
_entity_poly.pdbx_seq_one_letter_code
_entity_poly.pdbx_strand_id
1 'polypeptide(L)' 'MKVALNIAMESITTPEGARVHTRKVARSGHIFYKGRPYFVSKVLAGSSICLIVLADRLIIDATIPLHKEYPLG' A
#
# COMPACT_ATOMS: atom_id res chain seq x y z
N MET A 1 8.67 24.07 -7.30
CA MET A 1 7.79 22.90 -7.55
C MET A 1 8.28 21.69 -6.75
N LYS A 2 7.51 21.31 -5.74
CA LYS A 2 7.39 19.96 -5.17
C LYS A 2 6.00 19.92 -4.57
N VAL A 3 5.02 19.44 -5.33
CA VAL A 3 3.67 19.25 -4.79
C VAL A 3 3.74 17.99 -3.95
N ALA A 4 3.89 18.15 -2.64
CA ALA A 4 3.65 17.07 -1.70
C ALA A 4 2.16 16.74 -1.80
N LEU A 5 1.85 15.54 -2.26
CA LEU A 5 0.50 15.01 -2.32
C LEU A 5 0.01 14.80 -0.89
N ASN A 6 -0.62 15.83 -0.33
CA ASN A 6 -1.51 15.73 0.82
C ASN A 6 -2.78 15.00 0.37
N ILE A 7 -2.68 13.69 0.21
CA ILE A 7 -3.85 12.83 0.16
C ILE A 7 -4.15 12.52 1.63
N ALA A 8 -5.30 13.00 2.10
CA ALA A 8 -5.82 12.76 3.43
C ALA A 8 -5.91 11.24 3.67
N MET A 9 -4.87 10.70 4.30
CA MET A 9 -4.92 9.41 4.97
C MET A 9 -5.68 9.72 6.26
N GLU A 10 -6.97 9.38 6.32
CA GLU A 10 -7.70 9.37 7.59
C GLU A 10 -6.79 8.75 8.65
N SER A 11 -6.64 9.44 9.76
CA SER A 11 -5.54 9.32 10.72
C SER A 11 -5.35 7.90 11.21
N ILE A 12 -4.58 7.11 10.47
CA ILE A 12 -3.84 5.99 11.03
C ILE A 12 -2.85 6.67 11.95
N THR A 13 -3.14 6.66 13.25
CA THR A 13 -2.18 7.06 14.27
C THR A 13 -0.97 6.17 14.08
N THR A 14 0.03 6.64 13.33
CA THR A 14 1.21 5.85 13.03
C THR A 14 1.87 5.53 14.36
N PRO A 15 1.93 4.26 14.77
CA PRO A 15 2.44 3.93 16.09
C PRO A 15 3.86 4.48 16.25
N GLU A 16 4.22 4.89 17.46
CA GLU A 16 5.57 5.40 17.72
C GLU A 16 6.62 4.35 17.32
N GLY A 17 7.66 4.80 16.60
CA GLY A 17 8.69 3.92 16.03
C GLY A 17 8.29 3.19 14.73
N ALA A 18 7.08 3.40 14.21
CA ALA A 18 6.68 2.87 12.91
C ALA A 18 7.42 3.56 11.75
N ARG A 19 7.88 2.79 10.78
CA ARG A 19 8.40 3.30 9.50
C ARG A 19 7.36 3.12 8.42
N VAL A 20 7.00 4.22 7.76
CA VAL A 20 5.98 4.24 6.72
C VAL A 20 6.64 4.33 5.34
N HIS A 21 6.23 3.45 4.44
CA HIS A 21 6.73 3.39 3.07
C HIS A 21 5.57 3.21 2.09
N THR A 22 5.58 3.96 0.99
CA THR A 22 4.71 3.65 -0.15
C THR A 22 5.38 2.61 -1.05
N ARG A 23 4.65 1.59 -1.48
CA ARG A 23 5.11 0.62 -2.48
C ARG A 23 4.04 0.33 -3.52
N LYS A 24 4.48 0.16 -4.76
CA LYS A 24 3.63 -0.33 -5.84
C LYS A 24 3.53 -1.85 -5.77
N VAL A 25 2.30 -2.37 -5.79
CA VAL A 25 2.04 -3.80 -5.85
C VAL A 25 2.32 -4.29 -7.27
N ALA A 26 3.07 -5.38 -7.38
CA ALA A 26 3.35 -6.02 -8.65
C ALA A 26 2.05 -6.46 -9.33
N ARG A 27 2.10 -6.67 -10.66
CA ARG A 27 0.94 -7.15 -11.43
C ARG A 27 0.40 -8.51 -10.96
N SER A 28 1.19 -9.26 -10.20
CA SER A 28 0.81 -10.54 -9.59
C SER A 28 0.19 -10.42 -8.20
N GLY A 29 0.06 -9.21 -7.64
CA GLY A 29 -0.49 -8.99 -6.29
C GLY A 29 0.51 -9.09 -5.14
N HIS A 30 1.81 -9.04 -5.44
CA HIS A 30 2.89 -9.14 -4.46
C HIS A 30 3.60 -7.80 -4.21
N ILE A 31 4.24 -7.70 -3.04
CA ILE A 31 5.26 -6.68 -2.74
C ILE A 31 6.54 -7.36 -2.29
N PHE A 32 7.66 -6.63 -2.39
CA PHE A 32 8.93 -7.04 -1.79
C PHE A 32 9.28 -6.11 -0.64
N TYR A 33 9.67 -6.69 0.49
CA TYR A 33 10.22 -5.96 1.62
C TYR A 33 11.45 -6.69 2.15
N LYS A 34 12.57 -5.96 2.30
CA LYS A 34 13.89 -6.51 2.67
C LYS A 34 14.26 -7.79 1.89
N GLY A 35 14.06 -7.78 0.57
CA GLY A 35 14.37 -8.90 -0.31
C GLY A 35 13.42 -10.10 -0.22
N ARG A 36 12.36 -10.04 0.60
CA ARG A 36 11.37 -11.11 0.76
C ARG A 36 10.04 -10.75 0.08
N PRO A 37 9.43 -11.67 -0.69
CA PRO A 37 8.12 -11.44 -1.29
C PRO A 37 7.00 -11.66 -0.27
N TYR A 38 5.96 -10.82 -0.34
CA TYR A 38 4.72 -10.98 0.42
C TYR A 38 3.54 -10.86 -0.54
N PHE A 39 2.59 -11.78 -0.45
CA PHE A 39 1.34 -11.69 -1.18
C PHE A 39 0.38 -10.77 -0.43
N VAL A 40 -0.21 -9.81 -1.14
CA VAL A 40 -1.14 -8.83 -0.55
C VAL A 40 -2.54 -9.09 -1.09
N SER A 41 -2.73 -8.93 -2.40
CA SER A 41 -3.94 -9.29 -3.13
C SER A 41 -3.75 -8.98 -4.62
N LYS A 42 -4.31 -9.81 -5.51
CA LYS A 42 -4.37 -9.51 -6.96
C LYS A 42 -5.22 -8.27 -7.26
N VAL A 43 -6.22 -7.93 -6.44
CA VAL A 43 -7.09 -6.76 -6.67
C VAL A 43 -6.29 -5.45 -6.57
N LEU A 44 -5.26 -5.44 -5.74
CA LEU A 44 -4.36 -4.30 -5.56
C LEU A 44 -3.24 -4.25 -6.61
N ALA A 45 -3.17 -5.18 -7.55
CA ALA A 45 -2.13 -5.24 -8.56
C ALA A 45 -2.04 -3.93 -9.36
N GLY A 46 -0.84 -3.34 -9.41
CA GLY A 46 -0.60 -2.06 -10.07
C GLY A 46 -0.92 -0.82 -9.22
N SER A 47 -1.60 -0.97 -8.08
CA SER A 47 -1.87 0.12 -7.13
C SER A 47 -0.67 0.38 -6.22
N SER A 48 -0.57 1.61 -5.71
CA SER A 48 0.37 1.95 -4.63
C SER A 48 -0.33 1.82 -3.29
N ILE A 49 0.33 1.15 -2.34
CA ILE A 49 -0.19 0.88 -1.00
C ILE A 49 0.76 1.44 0.07
N CYS A 50 0.23 1.63 1.28
CA CYS A 50 0.99 2.04 2.46
C CYS A 50 1.51 0.80 3.20
N LEU A 51 2.81 0.75 3.45
CA LEU A 51 3.47 -0.26 4.27
C LEU A 51 3.90 0.41 5.57
N ILE A 52 3.45 -0.15 6.68
CA ILE A 52 3.81 0.31 8.02
C ILE A 52 4.62 -0.81 8.67
N VAL A 53 5.88 -0.51 8.97
CA VAL A 53 6.80 -1.45 9.64
C VAL A 53 6.90 -1.04 11.09
N LEU A 54 6.49 -1.92 12.00
CA LEU A 54 6.54 -1.66 13.43
C LEU A 54 7.08 -2.90 14.16
N ALA A 55 8.20 -2.74 14.86
CA ALA A 55 8.99 -3.85 15.40
C ALA A 55 9.26 -4.89 14.30
N ASP A 56 8.81 -6.13 14.49
CA ASP A 56 8.98 -7.23 13.53
C ASP A 56 7.72 -7.51 12.68
N ARG A 57 6.79 -6.55 12.64
CA ARG A 57 5.54 -6.67 11.89
C ARG A 57 5.56 -5.78 10.65
N LEU A 58 5.15 -6.36 9.53
CA LEU A 58 4.81 -5.63 8.32
C LEU A 58 3.29 -5.53 8.23
N ILE A 59 2.77 -4.32 8.41
CA ILE A 59 1.35 -4.01 8.33
C ILE A 59 1.10 -3.36 6.96
N ILE A 60 0.07 -3.83 6.28
CA ILE A 60 -0.35 -3.28 4.99
C ILE A 60 -1.70 -2.62 5.20
N ASP A 61 -1.74 -1.31 5.02
CA ASP A 61 -2.99 -0.57 4.96
C ASP A 61 -3.31 -0.25 3.51
N ALA A 62 -4.43 -0.81 3.04
CA ALA A 62 -4.88 -0.66 1.68
C ALA A 62 -6.41 -0.82 1.61
N THR A 63 -7.08 0.18 1.03
CA THR A 63 -8.47 0.06 0.65
C THR A 63 -8.57 -0.84 -0.59
N ILE A 64 -9.24 -1.99 -0.45
CA ILE A 64 -9.53 -2.87 -1.58
C ILE A 64 -10.82 -2.36 -2.23
N PRO A 65 -10.79 -1.91 -3.51
CA PRO A 65 -12.02 -1.54 -4.20
C PRO A 65 -12.91 -2.78 -4.34
N LEU A 66 -14.07 -2.76 -3.68
CA LEU A 66 -15.03 -3.87 -3.71
C LEU A 66 -15.80 -3.91 -5.05
N HIS A 67 -15.99 -2.76 -5.68
CA HIS A 67 -16.60 -2.59 -6.99
C HIS A 67 -15.58 -1.92 -7.90
N LYS A 68 -15.25 -2.55 -9.02
CA LYS A 68 -14.31 -2.02 -10.01
C LYS A 68 -15.01 -1.93 -11.35
N GLU A 69 -15.24 -0.71 -11.80
CA GLU A 69 -15.83 -0.44 -13.11
C GLU A 69 -14.74 -0.38 -14.17
N TYR A 70 -15.07 -0.85 -15.37
CA TYR A 70 -14.20 -0.81 -16.53
C TYR A 70 -14.92 -0.06 -17.65
N PRO A 71 -14.25 0.91 -18.30
CA PRO A 71 -14.81 1.52 -19.49
C PRO A 71 -14.82 0.47 -20.60
N LEU A 72 -16.00 0.16 -21.11
CA LEU A 72 -16.19 -0.59 -22.34
C LEU A 72 -16.34 0.46 -23.43
N GLY A 73 -15.23 0.79 -24.09
CA GLY A 73 -15.26 1.58 -25.31
C GLY A 73 -16.11 0.92 -26.39
#